data_AF-A0A485BK70-F1
#
_entry.id   AF-A0A485BK70-F1
#
_cell.length_a   1.000
_cell.length_b   1.000
_cell.length_c   1.000
_cell.angle_alpha   90.00
_cell.angle_beta   90.00
_cell.angle_gamma   90.00
#
_symmetry.space_group_name_H-M   'P 1'
#
loop_
_entity.id
_entity.type
_entity.pdbx_description
1 polymer ?
#
loop_
_entity_poly.entity_id
_entity_poly.type
_entity_poly.pdbx_seq_one_letter_code
_entity_poly.pdbx_strand_id
1 'polypeptide(L)' 'MEDYNRRFAKPSRHDFDVHRQLDNGENLQATFTWREQRKVSKNLTLQYDKKLYLLEDNEENRRF' A
#
# COMPACT_ATOMS: atom_id res chain seq x y z
N MET A 1 13.59 15.37 -5.52
CA MET A 1 12.50 15.71 -6.45
C MET A 1 12.94 16.69 -7.53
N GLU A 2 13.68 17.75 -7.19
CA GLU A 2 14.10 18.77 -8.18
C GLU A 2 14.93 18.23 -9.36
N ASP A 3 15.95 17.39 -9.12
CA ASP A 3 16.73 16.80 -10.23
C ASP A 3 15.89 15.91 -11.16
N TYR A 4 14.97 15.14 -10.57
CA TYR A 4 14.07 14.28 -11.32
C TYR A 4 13.13 15.10 -12.21
N ASN A 5 12.51 16.14 -11.66
CA ASN A 5 11.64 17.04 -12.40
C ASN A 5 12.41 17.75 -13.51
N ARG A 6 13.64 18.20 -13.26
CA ARG A 6 14.50 18.80 -14.29
C ARG A 6 14.72 17.87 -15.48
N ARG A 7 14.89 16.56 -15.25
CA ARG A 7 15.19 15.58 -16.29
C ARG A 7 13.97 15.05 -17.02
N PHE A 8 12.83 14.97 -16.33
CA PHE A 8 11.69 14.17 -16.79
C PHE A 8 10.34 14.91 -16.77
N ALA A 9 10.26 16.11 -16.19
CA ALA A 9 9.01 16.86 -16.22
C ALA A 9 8.66 17.22 -17.66
N LYS A 10 7.36 17.15 -17.95
CA LYS A 10 6.79 17.67 -19.18
C LYS A 10 5.87 18.83 -18.81
N PRO A 11 5.81 19.89 -19.62
CA PRO A 11 4.81 20.94 -19.42
C PRO A 11 3.41 20.31 -19.48
N SER A 12 2.49 20.86 -18.67
CA SER A 12 1.09 20.47 -18.75
C SER A 12 0.56 20.77 -20.15
N ARG A 13 -0.42 19.97 -20.60
CA ARG A 13 -1.09 20.22 -21.88
C ARG A 13 -1.99 21.46 -21.84
N HIS A 14 -2.45 21.83 -20.65
CA HIS A 14 -3.32 22.97 -20.39
C HIS A 14 -3.01 23.55 -19.00
N ASP A 15 -3.21 24.85 -18.83
CA ASP A 15 -2.92 25.58 -17.58
C ASP A 15 -4.06 25.46 -16.54
N PHE A 16 -5.04 24.61 -16.78
CA PHE A 16 -6.21 24.49 -15.90
C PHE A 16 -5.94 23.41 -14.87
N ASP A 17 -6.11 23.77 -13.60
CA ASP A 17 -5.95 22.85 -12.49
C ASP A 17 -7.18 21.94 -12.37
N VAL A 18 -6.97 20.66 -12.68
CA VAL A 18 -7.97 19.59 -12.58
C VAL A 18 -7.78 18.74 -11.32
N HIS A 19 -6.87 19.10 -10.42
CA HIS A 19 -6.63 18.35 -9.21
C HIS A 19 -7.83 18.46 -8.25
N ARG A 20 -8.30 17.30 -7.78
CA ARG A 20 -9.31 17.24 -6.72
C ARG A 20 -8.63 17.50 -5.37
N GLN A 21 -9.22 18.37 -4.55
CA GLN A 21 -8.78 18.54 -3.16
C GLN A 21 -8.96 17.23 -2.39
N LEU A 22 -8.01 16.96 -1.49
CA LEU A 22 -8.09 15.80 -0.61
C LEU A 22 -9.19 16.02 0.42
N ASP A 23 -10.09 15.06 0.55
CA ASP A 23 -11.11 15.10 1.61
C ASP A 23 -10.51 14.68 2.96
N ASN A 24 -10.97 15.28 4.06
CA ASN A 24 -10.44 15.01 5.40
C ASN A 24 -10.65 13.57 5.87
N GLY A 25 -11.60 12.83 5.28
CA GLY A 25 -11.83 11.42 5.55
C GLY A 25 -10.91 10.48 4.77
N GLU A 26 -10.16 10.97 3.79
CA GLU A 26 -9.33 10.12 2.93
C GLU A 26 -8.02 9.74 3.61
N ASN A 27 -7.90 8.45 3.92
CA ASN A 27 -6.66 7.88 4.43
C ASN A 27 -5.71 7.53 3.27
N LEU A 28 -4.91 8.50 2.85
CA LEU A 28 -3.93 8.31 1.78
C LEU A 28 -2.92 7.19 2.07
N GLN A 29 -2.56 6.99 3.33
CA GLN A 29 -1.64 5.92 3.72
C GLN A 29 -2.24 4.56 3.38
N ALA A 30 -3.50 4.34 3.72
CA ALA A 30 -4.20 3.11 3.37
C ALA A 30 -4.38 2.95 1.85
N THR A 31 -4.69 4.05 1.14
CA THR A 31 -4.92 4.05 -0.32
C THR A 31 -3.65 3.75 -1.12
N PHE A 32 -2.51 4.33 -0.75
CA PHE A 32 -1.26 4.17 -1.49
C PHE A 32 -0.39 3.00 -0.99
N THR A 33 -0.85 2.25 0.02
CA THR A 33 -0.13 1.05 0.46
C THR A 33 -0.43 -0.12 -0.47
N TRP A 34 0.62 -0.74 -1.02
CA TRP A 34 0.50 -2.01 -1.73
C TRP A 34 0.10 -3.12 -0.76
N ARG A 35 -0.98 -3.84 -1.06
CA ARG A 35 -1.52 -4.91 -0.22
C ARG A 35 -1.75 -6.15 -1.06
N GLU A 36 -1.40 -7.30 -0.50
CA GLU A 36 -1.61 -8.59 -1.15
C GLU A 36 -2.48 -9.46 -0.25
N GLN A 37 -3.45 -10.16 -0.84
CA GLN A 37 -4.20 -11.18 -0.13
C GLN A 37 -3.32 -12.41 0.08
N ARG A 38 -3.30 -12.91 1.32
CA ARG A 38 -2.55 -14.11 1.69
C ARG A 38 -3.41 -14.97 2.61
N LYS A 39 -3.12 -16.26 2.64
CA LYS A 39 -3.81 -17.23 3.50
C LYS A 39 -2.89 -17.70 4.62
N VAL A 40 -3.41 -17.68 5.84
CA VAL A 40 -2.77 -18.30 7.00
C VAL A 40 -3.05 -19.80 6.94
N SER A 41 -2.03 -20.62 7.16
CA SER A 41 -2.21 -22.07 7.22
C SER A 41 -2.89 -22.48 8.54
N LYS A 42 -3.41 -23.72 8.61
CA LYS A 42 -3.96 -24.28 9.87
C LYS A 42 -2.94 -24.32 11.02
N ASN A 43 -1.65 -24.31 10.69
CA ASN A 43 -0.56 -24.31 11.66
C ASN A 43 -0.04 -22.88 11.93
N LEU A 44 -0.86 -21.85 11.65
CA LEU A 44 -0.54 -20.45 11.88
C LEU A 44 0.71 -19.96 11.13
N THR A 45 0.93 -20.47 9.91
CA THR A 45 2.06 -20.03 9.07
C THR A 45 1.64 -19.17 7.89
N LEU A 46 2.48 -18.18 7.55
CA LEU A 46 2.30 -17.26 6.44
C LEU A 46 3.60 -17.19 5.62
N GLN A 47 3.51 -17.37 4.30
CA GLN A 47 4.66 -17.20 3.41
C GLN A 47 4.64 -15.79 2.81
N TYR A 48 5.75 -15.05 2.94
CA TYR A 48 5.93 -13.71 2.36
C TYR A 48 7.40 -13.43 2.05
N ASP A 49 7.68 -12.88 0.86
CA ASP A 49 9.04 -12.55 0.40
C ASP A 49 10.06 -13.66 0.68
N LYS A 50 9.72 -14.89 0.26
CA LYS A 50 10.50 -16.12 0.46
C LYS A 50 10.80 -16.46 1.93
N LYS A 51 10.17 -15.77 2.89
CA LYS A 51 10.23 -16.06 4.32
C LYS A 51 8.94 -16.74 4.78
N LEU A 52 9.09 -17.60 5.76
CA LEU A 52 7.98 -18.23 6.47
C LEU A 52 7.88 -17.57 7.84
N TYR A 53 6.70 -17.05 8.14
CA TYR A 53 6.38 -16.44 9.42
C TYR A 53 5.48 -17.41 10.18
N LEU A 54 5.78 -17.62 11.46
CA LEU A 54 4.92 -18.30 12.41
C LEU A 54 4.21 -17.23 13.24
N LEU A 55 2.89 -17.26 13.25
CA LEU A 55 2.09 -16.35 14.06
C LEU A 55 1.95 -16.92 15.48
N GLU A 56 1.78 -16.03 16.44
CA GLU A 56 1.46 -16.43 17.81
C GLU A 56 0.11 -17.13 17.87
N ASP A 57 0.02 -18.12 18.74
CA ASP A 57 -1.20 -18.87 18.95
C ASP A 57 -2.15 -18.09 19.86
N ASN A 58 -3.03 -17.31 19.25
CA ASN A 58 -4.08 -16.56 19.92
C ASN A 58 -5.41 -16.63 19.13
N GLU A 59 -6.50 -16.24 19.78
CA GLU A 59 -7.84 -16.30 19.18
C GLU A 59 -7.96 -15.45 17.91
N GLU A 60 -7.27 -14.30 17.87
CA GLU A 60 -7.30 -13.42 16.69
C GLU A 60 -6.65 -14.07 15.46
N ASN A 61 -5.55 -14.78 15.62
CA ASN A 61 -4.84 -15.41 14.51
C ASN A 61 -5.54 -16.70 14.05
N ARG A 62 -6.30 -17.36 14.93
CA ARG A 62 -7.07 -18.58 14.60
C ARG A 62 -8.38 -18.31 13.85
N ARG A 63 -8.82 -17.05 13.72
CA ARG A 63 -10.04 -16.68 12.99
C ARG A 63 -9.91 -16.77 11.46
N PHE A 64 -8.70 -16.97 10.95
CA PHE A 64 -8.35 -16.90 9.53
C PHE A 64 -8.17 -18.27 8.87
#